data_AF-A0A3M2EH50-F1
#
_entry.id   AF-A0A3M2EH50-F1
#
_cell.length_a   1.000
_cell.length_b   1.000
_cell.length_c   1.000
_cell.angle_alpha   90.00
_cell.angle_beta   90.00
_cell.angle_gamma   90.00
#
_symmetry.space_group_name_H-M   'P 1'
#
loop_
_entity.id
_entity.type
_entity.pdbx_description
1 polymer ?
#
loop_
_entity_poly.entity_id
_entity_poly.type
_entity_poly.pdbx_seq_one_letter_code
_entity_poly.pdbx_strand_id
1 'polypeptide(L)'
;MCRYLLVFFALLPLVVQAQAPEEPGWTYIQIDDQKGKWGDWDPPDWLRYFGLDMGDVDRDGDLDVLSGRYIYHNPGGTMEGTWPRTTLPENVDGLFILDVDGDAYADVIAQALPNLWWFEATDAAGTQWTGRVIGTVPATSHTNSQGFERGQLVPGGREEFVIAGDGDVYLFEIPDDPLHTPWPHRLVGANTSDEGIGLGDLDGDGDLDVVAGRRPDGEDEPMILVVFSNPGDASAPWAAQEIGISNHPIDRVEVADLNGDGRADIIVAEERWPGEEPDGNLFWYEQPASGVWIRHHIVTQYSMNNLDVADLDGDGDVDLITAEHKGPRLELQLWRNDGTGTFTKLVLDTGKENHLGTQLADLDGDGDLDLVGAGWDQYRFMHVWRNDTGTRKPEDQ
;
A
#
# COMPACT_ATOMS: atom_id res chain seq x y z
N MET A 1 68.39 -6.46 -14.06
CA MET A 1 67.10 -5.77 -13.83
C MET A 1 66.03 -6.82 -13.63
N CYS A 2 65.57 -7.04 -12.40
CA CYS A 2 64.41 -7.88 -12.10
C CYS A 2 63.64 -7.10 -11.04
N ARG A 3 62.41 -6.66 -11.35
CA ARG A 3 61.52 -5.97 -10.41
C ARG A 3 60.41 -6.93 -10.03
N TYR A 4 60.27 -7.19 -8.74
CA TYR A 4 59.12 -7.88 -8.16
C TYR A 4 57.96 -6.89 -8.05
N LEU A 5 56.78 -7.31 -8.52
CA LEU A 5 55.51 -6.60 -8.33
C LEU A 5 54.84 -7.21 -7.09
N LEU A 6 54.71 -6.42 -6.01
CA LEU A 6 53.87 -6.79 -4.87
C LEU A 6 52.46 -6.28 -5.13
N VAL A 7 51.49 -7.21 -5.21
CA VAL A 7 50.06 -6.91 -5.21
C VAL A 7 49.57 -7.03 -3.78
N PHE A 8 49.09 -5.93 -3.21
CA PHE A 8 48.38 -5.93 -1.93
C PHE A 8 46.91 -6.28 -2.19
N PHE A 9 46.46 -7.42 -1.66
CA PHE A 9 45.03 -7.67 -1.48
C PHE A 9 44.58 -6.96 -0.20
N ALA A 10 43.75 -5.93 -0.34
CA ALA A 10 43.01 -5.38 0.78
C ALA A 10 41.86 -6.36 1.09
N LEU A 11 41.99 -7.12 2.18
CA LEU A 11 40.87 -7.84 2.79
C LEU A 11 40.00 -6.82 3.51
N LEU A 12 38.86 -6.47 2.92
CA LEU A 12 37.78 -5.80 3.65
C LEU A 12 37.21 -6.81 4.67
N PRO A 13 36.99 -6.42 5.93
CA PRO A 13 36.39 -7.32 6.91
C PRO A 13 34.94 -7.59 6.50
N LEU A 14 34.56 -8.88 6.43
CA LEU A 14 33.15 -9.27 6.44
C LEU A 14 32.57 -8.79 7.76
N VAL A 15 31.80 -7.70 7.73
CA VAL A 15 30.89 -7.37 8.83
C VAL A 15 29.74 -8.34 8.70
N VAL A 16 29.74 -9.39 9.52
CA VAL A 16 28.54 -10.18 9.74
C VAL A 16 27.62 -9.28 10.57
N GLN A 17 26.68 -8.59 9.91
CA GLN A 17 25.58 -7.97 10.63
C GLN A 17 24.87 -9.08 11.41
N ALA A 18 24.65 -8.87 12.69
CA ALA A 18 23.81 -9.77 13.47
C ALA A 18 22.42 -9.76 12.84
N GLN A 19 21.87 -10.93 12.54
CA GLN A 19 20.51 -11.07 12.04
C GLN A 19 19.56 -10.50 13.10
N ALA A 20 18.61 -9.67 12.66
CA ALA A 20 17.54 -9.19 13.53
C ALA A 20 16.77 -10.39 14.13
N PRO A 21 16.27 -10.28 15.36
CA PRO A 21 15.52 -11.37 15.98
C PRO A 21 14.24 -11.65 15.21
N GLU A 22 13.80 -12.91 15.25
CA GLU A 22 12.51 -13.34 14.69
C GLU A 22 11.39 -12.98 15.65
N GLU A 23 10.25 -12.54 15.12
CA GLU A 23 9.02 -12.36 15.91
C GLU A 23 8.14 -13.62 15.78
N PRO A 24 7.85 -14.34 16.87
CA PRO A 24 6.99 -15.52 16.83
C PRO A 24 5.52 -15.12 16.67
N GLY A 25 4.65 -16.09 16.37
CA GLY A 25 3.19 -15.89 16.31
C GLY A 25 2.64 -15.60 14.93
N TRP A 26 3.49 -15.56 13.90
CA TRP A 26 3.05 -15.42 12.51
C TRP A 26 3.04 -16.77 11.78
N THR A 27 1.95 -17.06 11.07
CA THR A 27 1.78 -18.28 10.26
C THR A 27 1.64 -17.93 8.79
N TYR A 28 2.62 -18.34 7.98
CA TYR A 28 2.57 -18.13 6.52
C TYR A 28 1.61 -19.08 5.81
N ILE A 29 0.79 -18.53 4.91
CA ILE A 29 -0.19 -19.22 4.08
C ILE A 29 -0.02 -18.74 2.63
N GLN A 30 0.17 -19.69 1.70
CA GLN A 30 0.17 -19.41 0.27
C GLN A 30 -1.24 -19.57 -0.28
N ILE A 31 -1.88 -18.47 -0.68
CA ILE A 31 -3.27 -18.51 -1.17
C ILE A 31 -3.37 -18.68 -2.69
N ASP A 32 -2.28 -18.39 -3.43
CA ASP A 32 -2.19 -18.66 -4.88
C ASP A 32 -0.74 -18.92 -5.32
N ASP A 33 -0.58 -19.70 -6.40
CA ASP A 33 0.66 -19.83 -7.18
C ASP A 33 0.40 -19.81 -8.71
N GLN A 34 -0.80 -19.42 -9.10
CA GLN A 34 -1.29 -19.36 -10.48
C GLN A 34 -1.93 -18.01 -10.82
N LYS A 35 -1.64 -16.95 -10.04
CA LYS A 35 -2.06 -15.59 -10.39
C LYS A 35 -1.45 -15.21 -11.74
N GLY A 36 -2.26 -14.72 -12.67
CA GLY A 36 -1.74 -14.19 -13.93
C GLY A 36 -1.23 -12.75 -13.76
N LYS A 37 -0.73 -12.16 -14.82
CA LYS A 37 -0.29 -10.75 -14.84
C LYS A 37 -0.88 -10.02 -16.02
N TRP A 38 -1.08 -8.71 -15.90
CA TRP A 38 -1.58 -7.89 -17.01
C TRP A 38 -0.93 -8.22 -18.37
N GLY A 39 0.41 -8.34 -18.37
CA GLY A 39 1.23 -8.69 -19.53
C GLY A 39 0.92 -10.03 -20.22
N ASP A 40 0.14 -10.93 -19.61
CA ASP A 40 -0.29 -12.19 -20.23
C ASP A 40 -1.45 -11.99 -21.23
N TRP A 41 -2.19 -10.89 -21.12
CA TRP A 41 -3.35 -10.57 -21.96
C TRP A 41 -3.09 -9.40 -22.91
N ASP A 42 -2.46 -8.34 -22.39
CA ASP A 42 -2.19 -7.12 -23.14
C ASP A 42 -0.74 -6.66 -22.91
N PRO A 43 -0.06 -6.11 -23.94
CA PRO A 43 1.28 -5.59 -23.77
C PRO A 43 1.29 -4.41 -22.79
N PRO A 44 2.40 -4.17 -22.09
CA PRO A 44 3.67 -4.90 -22.21
C PRO A 44 3.80 -6.11 -21.27
N ASP A 45 4.57 -7.13 -21.68
CA ASP A 45 4.78 -8.37 -20.90
C ASP A 45 5.41 -8.14 -19.51
N TRP A 46 6.06 -6.99 -19.28
CA TRP A 46 6.64 -6.66 -17.99
C TRP A 46 5.59 -6.21 -16.96
N LEU A 47 4.38 -5.85 -17.41
CA LEU A 47 3.34 -5.33 -16.52
C LEU A 47 2.76 -6.42 -15.63
N ARG A 48 2.54 -6.09 -14.36
CA ARG A 48 1.84 -6.94 -13.38
C ARG A 48 0.53 -6.31 -12.98
N TYR A 49 -0.33 -7.12 -12.38
CA TYR A 49 -1.51 -6.58 -11.72
C TYR A 49 -1.10 -5.84 -10.45
N PHE A 50 -1.62 -4.63 -10.32
CA PHE A 50 -1.67 -3.87 -9.08
C PHE A 50 -3.03 -4.07 -8.41
N GLY A 51 -3.34 -3.23 -7.43
CA GLY A 51 -4.57 -3.36 -6.66
C GLY A 51 -4.45 -4.44 -5.60
N LEU A 52 -4.72 -4.05 -4.36
CA LEU A 52 -4.83 -4.92 -3.22
C LEU A 52 -5.81 -4.27 -2.24
N ASP A 53 -6.84 -5.00 -1.84
CA ASP A 53 -7.75 -4.60 -0.77
C ASP A 53 -8.39 -5.84 -0.15
N MET A 54 -8.97 -5.68 1.03
CA MET A 54 -9.65 -6.74 1.76
C MET A 54 -11.07 -6.33 2.13
N GLY A 55 -12.00 -7.28 2.05
CA GLY A 55 -13.40 -7.05 2.34
C GLY A 55 -14.21 -8.34 2.30
N ASP A 56 -15.27 -8.42 3.09
CA ASP A 56 -16.16 -9.57 3.14
C ASP A 56 -17.13 -9.55 1.94
N VAL A 57 -16.79 -10.30 0.88
CA VAL A 57 -17.52 -10.28 -0.40
C VAL A 57 -18.74 -11.21 -0.35
N ASP A 58 -18.65 -12.31 0.39
CA ASP A 58 -19.70 -13.35 0.46
C ASP A 58 -20.53 -13.35 1.75
N ARG A 59 -20.20 -12.44 2.69
CA ARG A 59 -20.90 -12.18 3.94
C ARG A 59 -20.83 -13.31 4.94
N ASP A 60 -19.74 -14.07 4.95
CA ASP A 60 -19.50 -15.13 5.91
C ASP A 60 -18.82 -14.64 7.21
N GLY A 61 -18.31 -13.40 7.21
CA GLY A 61 -17.70 -12.72 8.33
C GLY A 61 -16.17 -12.76 8.35
N ASP A 62 -15.55 -13.51 7.43
CA ASP A 62 -14.11 -13.52 7.22
C ASP A 62 -13.78 -12.61 6.01
N LEU A 63 -12.68 -11.85 6.06
CA LEU A 63 -12.37 -10.94 4.95
C LEU A 63 -11.73 -11.70 3.78
N ASP A 64 -12.20 -11.42 2.57
CA ASP A 64 -11.63 -11.90 1.32
C ASP A 64 -10.53 -10.96 0.81
N VAL A 65 -9.70 -11.47 -0.10
CA VAL A 65 -8.60 -10.70 -0.70
C VAL A 65 -8.89 -10.38 -2.16
N LEU A 66 -8.90 -9.10 -2.53
CA LEU A 66 -8.90 -8.63 -3.91
C LEU A 66 -7.47 -8.32 -4.34
N SER A 67 -7.00 -8.88 -5.47
CA SER A 67 -5.77 -8.40 -6.11
C SER A 67 -5.78 -8.55 -7.63
N GLY A 68 -5.49 -7.46 -8.34
CA GLY A 68 -5.73 -7.40 -9.78
C GLY A 68 -7.20 -7.68 -10.07
N ARG A 69 -7.47 -8.59 -11.01
CA ARG A 69 -8.84 -9.03 -11.33
C ARG A 69 -9.34 -10.21 -10.51
N TYR A 70 -8.61 -10.64 -9.48
CA TYR A 70 -8.89 -11.87 -8.74
C TYR A 70 -9.41 -11.55 -7.35
N ILE A 71 -10.44 -12.29 -6.94
CA ILE A 71 -10.97 -12.28 -5.57
C ILE A 71 -10.73 -13.67 -5.00
N TYR A 72 -10.01 -13.73 -3.90
CA TYR A 72 -9.67 -14.96 -3.17
C TYR A 72 -10.57 -15.04 -1.95
N HIS A 73 -11.44 -16.05 -1.97
CA HIS A 73 -12.46 -16.27 -0.95
C HIS A 73 -11.82 -16.95 0.26
N ASN A 74 -11.94 -16.33 1.43
CA ASN A 74 -11.37 -16.85 2.66
C ASN A 74 -12.07 -18.17 3.04
N PRO A 75 -11.33 -19.27 3.28
CA PRO A 75 -11.95 -20.53 3.68
C PRO A 75 -12.41 -20.56 5.15
N GLY A 76 -12.13 -19.48 5.89
CA GLY A 76 -12.36 -19.31 7.30
C GLY A 76 -11.50 -20.20 8.21
N GLY A 77 -11.78 -20.13 9.51
CA GLY A 77 -11.10 -20.93 10.51
C GLY A 77 -9.63 -20.54 10.67
N THR A 78 -8.70 -21.41 10.26
CA THR A 78 -7.26 -21.10 10.34
C THR A 78 -6.68 -20.51 9.06
N MET A 79 -7.53 -20.21 8.06
CA MET A 79 -7.14 -19.77 6.72
C MET A 79 -6.26 -20.75 5.89
N GLU A 80 -5.80 -21.87 6.47
CA GLU A 80 -4.97 -22.90 5.79
C GLU A 80 -5.75 -23.74 4.75
N GLY A 81 -7.05 -23.49 4.61
CA GLY A 81 -7.91 -24.15 3.63
C GLY A 81 -7.56 -23.77 2.19
N THR A 82 -8.30 -24.35 1.24
CA THR A 82 -8.23 -23.87 -0.15
C THR A 82 -8.97 -22.56 -0.25
N TRP A 83 -8.32 -21.50 -0.73
CA TRP A 83 -8.93 -20.21 -1.06
C TRP A 83 -9.55 -20.29 -2.47
N PRO A 84 -10.88 -20.42 -2.62
CA PRO A 84 -11.50 -20.40 -3.94
C PRO A 84 -11.30 -19.04 -4.60
N ARG A 85 -11.06 -19.02 -5.92
CA ARG A 85 -10.80 -17.78 -6.64
C ARG A 85 -11.92 -17.46 -7.62
N THR A 86 -12.51 -16.30 -7.48
CA THR A 86 -13.39 -15.67 -8.48
C THR A 86 -12.60 -14.67 -9.32
N THR A 87 -13.07 -14.37 -10.52
CA THR A 87 -12.38 -13.47 -11.45
C THR A 87 -13.35 -12.43 -12.00
N LEU A 88 -13.00 -11.15 -11.85
CA LEU A 88 -13.72 -10.05 -12.49
C LEU A 88 -13.67 -10.24 -14.02
N PRO A 89 -14.71 -9.88 -14.78
CA PRO A 89 -14.82 -10.24 -16.20
C PRO A 89 -13.83 -9.49 -17.10
N GLU A 90 -13.36 -8.32 -16.68
CA GLU A 90 -12.41 -7.49 -17.45
C GLU A 90 -10.95 -7.66 -16.99
N ASN A 91 -10.01 -7.28 -17.85
CA ASN A 91 -8.59 -7.20 -17.50
C ASN A 91 -8.35 -5.87 -16.75
N VAL A 92 -8.47 -5.89 -15.43
CA VAL A 92 -8.45 -4.71 -14.55
C VAL A 92 -7.56 -4.94 -13.32
N ASP A 93 -7.12 -3.84 -12.71
CA ASP A 93 -6.62 -3.80 -11.34
C ASP A 93 -7.78 -3.46 -10.41
N GLY A 94 -8.22 -4.39 -9.56
CA GLY A 94 -9.21 -4.15 -8.52
C GLY A 94 -8.58 -3.39 -7.37
N LEU A 95 -9.14 -2.23 -7.05
CA LEU A 95 -8.55 -1.27 -6.11
C LEU A 95 -9.21 -1.33 -4.74
N PHE A 96 -10.54 -1.42 -4.71
CA PHE A 96 -11.31 -1.35 -3.47
C PHE A 96 -12.50 -2.30 -3.49
N ILE A 97 -12.76 -2.98 -2.38
CA ILE A 97 -14.03 -3.61 -2.03
C ILE A 97 -14.81 -2.63 -1.13
N LEU A 98 -15.97 -2.16 -1.58
CA LEU A 98 -16.85 -1.29 -0.78
C LEU A 98 -18.31 -1.47 -1.19
N ASP A 99 -19.23 -0.82 -0.47
CA ASP A 99 -20.66 -0.77 -0.81
C ASP A 99 -20.97 0.54 -1.54
N VAL A 100 -21.29 0.46 -2.83
CA VAL A 100 -21.50 1.61 -3.71
C VAL A 100 -22.96 2.05 -3.71
N ASP A 101 -23.90 1.11 -3.80
CA ASP A 101 -25.32 1.40 -4.00
C ASP A 101 -26.23 1.07 -2.80
N GLY A 102 -25.63 0.61 -1.70
CA GLY A 102 -26.30 0.37 -0.42
C GLY A 102 -27.01 -0.98 -0.35
N ASP A 103 -26.67 -1.92 -1.23
CA ASP A 103 -27.38 -3.19 -1.37
C ASP A 103 -26.74 -4.35 -0.60
N ALA A 104 -27.20 -5.57 -0.91
CA ALA A 104 -26.77 -6.78 -0.20
C ALA A 104 -25.58 -7.49 -0.86
N TYR A 105 -25.01 -6.91 -1.90
CA TYR A 105 -23.95 -7.48 -2.70
C TYR A 105 -22.68 -6.64 -2.54
N ALA A 106 -21.55 -7.29 -2.80
CA ALA A 106 -20.27 -6.60 -2.76
C ALA A 106 -20.05 -5.83 -4.05
N ASP A 107 -19.38 -4.68 -3.94
CA ASP A 107 -18.90 -3.95 -5.09
C ASP A 107 -17.37 -3.88 -5.11
N VAL A 108 -16.83 -3.79 -6.32
CA VAL A 108 -15.41 -3.55 -6.54
C VAL A 108 -15.22 -2.34 -7.42
N ILE A 109 -14.42 -1.39 -6.95
CA ILE A 109 -13.86 -0.32 -7.79
C ILE A 109 -12.55 -0.82 -8.37
N ALA A 110 -12.39 -0.65 -9.68
CA ALA A 110 -11.25 -1.18 -10.41
C ALA A 110 -10.81 -0.22 -11.52
N GLN A 111 -9.61 -0.41 -12.04
CA GLN A 111 -9.04 0.43 -13.08
C GLN A 111 -8.50 -0.42 -14.24
N ALA A 112 -8.78 0.04 -15.45
CA ALA A 112 -8.07 -0.35 -16.65
C ALA A 112 -7.92 0.88 -17.54
N LEU A 113 -6.75 1.52 -17.47
CA LEU A 113 -6.55 2.85 -18.01
C LEU A 113 -7.01 2.97 -19.48
N PRO A 114 -7.71 4.06 -19.84
CA PRO A 114 -8.04 5.21 -18.99
C PRO A 114 -9.27 4.99 -18.11
N ASN A 115 -9.96 3.86 -18.21
CA ASN A 115 -11.27 3.65 -17.59
C ASN A 115 -11.17 3.29 -16.11
N LEU A 116 -12.08 3.85 -15.33
CA LEU A 116 -12.45 3.36 -14.01
C LEU A 116 -13.75 2.59 -14.10
N TRP A 117 -13.80 1.49 -13.36
CA TRP A 117 -14.88 0.51 -13.37
C TRP A 117 -15.48 0.38 -11.99
N TRP A 118 -16.79 0.16 -11.97
CA TRP A 118 -17.52 -0.40 -10.85
C TRP A 118 -18.03 -1.77 -11.27
N PHE A 119 -17.65 -2.80 -10.53
CA PHE A 119 -18.18 -4.15 -10.63
C PHE A 119 -19.14 -4.40 -9.48
N GLU A 120 -20.36 -4.79 -9.81
CA GLU A 120 -21.41 -5.15 -8.86
C GLU A 120 -21.56 -6.67 -8.87
N ALA A 121 -21.51 -7.29 -7.69
CA ALA A 121 -21.83 -8.71 -7.57
C ALA A 121 -23.32 -8.94 -7.84
N THR A 122 -23.63 -10.03 -8.52
CA THR A 122 -25.01 -10.38 -8.93
C THR A 122 -25.57 -11.54 -8.12
N ASP A 123 -24.78 -12.04 -7.17
CA ASP A 123 -25.10 -13.09 -6.23
C ASP A 123 -24.43 -12.82 -4.88
N ALA A 124 -25.07 -13.27 -3.79
CA ALA A 124 -24.57 -13.07 -2.43
C ALA A 124 -23.26 -13.81 -2.12
N ALA A 125 -22.84 -14.74 -2.99
CA ALA A 125 -21.59 -15.46 -2.83
C ALA A 125 -20.39 -14.77 -3.51
N GLY A 126 -20.60 -13.59 -4.12
CA GLY A 126 -19.51 -12.87 -4.78
C GLY A 126 -18.88 -13.62 -5.96
N THR A 127 -19.62 -14.51 -6.62
CA THR A 127 -19.06 -15.38 -7.68
C THR A 127 -19.35 -14.88 -9.09
N GLN A 128 -20.32 -13.97 -9.24
CA GLN A 128 -20.77 -13.44 -10.53
C GLN A 128 -20.82 -11.92 -10.51
N TRP A 129 -20.19 -11.28 -11.50
CA TRP A 129 -19.96 -9.84 -11.49
C TRP A 129 -20.40 -9.17 -12.79
N THR A 130 -20.98 -7.98 -12.69
CA THR A 130 -21.28 -7.11 -13.84
C THR A 130 -20.51 -5.81 -13.72
N GLY A 131 -19.70 -5.49 -14.72
CA GLY A 131 -18.88 -4.27 -14.76
C GLY A 131 -19.52 -3.14 -15.55
N ARG A 132 -19.31 -1.91 -15.08
CA ARG A 132 -19.65 -0.67 -15.80
C ARG A 132 -18.54 0.37 -15.64
N VAL A 133 -18.29 1.14 -16.69
CA VAL A 133 -17.36 2.27 -16.64
C VAL A 133 -18.02 3.44 -15.91
N ILE A 134 -17.38 3.93 -14.85
CA ILE A 134 -17.87 5.03 -13.99
C ILE A 134 -17.17 6.36 -14.29
N GLY A 135 -16.00 6.31 -14.91
CA GLY A 135 -15.21 7.49 -15.22
C GLY A 135 -13.93 7.15 -15.95
N THR A 136 -13.10 8.16 -16.15
CA THR A 136 -11.78 7.98 -16.74
C THR A 136 -10.76 8.87 -16.06
N VAL A 137 -9.52 8.40 -15.95
CA VAL A 137 -8.35 9.22 -15.63
C VAL A 137 -7.32 9.11 -16.77
N PRO A 138 -6.50 10.14 -17.00
CA PRO A 138 -5.37 10.07 -17.91
C PRO A 138 -4.45 8.89 -17.59
N ALA A 139 -3.80 8.33 -18.62
CA ALA A 139 -2.93 7.18 -18.43
C ALA A 139 -1.63 7.59 -17.72
N THR A 140 -1.28 6.88 -16.65
CA THR A 140 -0.01 7.00 -15.94
C THR A 140 1.15 6.49 -16.79
N SER A 141 2.38 6.80 -16.37
CA SER A 141 3.60 6.25 -16.97
C SER A 141 3.73 4.73 -16.81
N HIS A 142 2.98 4.12 -15.88
CA HIS A 142 2.97 2.67 -15.61
C HIS A 142 1.93 1.90 -16.42
N THR A 143 1.11 2.57 -17.25
CA THR A 143 0.09 1.97 -18.13
C THR A 143 -1.08 1.23 -17.45
N ASN A 144 -1.03 1.01 -16.13
CA ASN A 144 -2.15 0.60 -15.27
C ASN A 144 -2.08 1.28 -13.88
N SER A 145 -2.83 0.79 -12.88
CA SER A 145 -3.04 1.48 -11.59
C SER A 145 -1.85 1.40 -10.65
N GLN A 146 -1.56 2.43 -9.84
CA GLN A 146 -0.54 2.35 -8.78
C GLN A 146 -0.81 3.25 -7.57
N GLY A 147 -1.14 4.53 -7.78
CA GLY A 147 -1.51 5.46 -6.71
C GLY A 147 -3.02 5.52 -6.56
N PHE A 148 -3.54 5.06 -5.44
CA PHE A 148 -4.95 5.18 -5.07
C PHE A 148 -5.07 5.09 -3.55
N GLU A 149 -6.07 5.78 -2.99
CA GLU A 149 -6.40 5.67 -1.57
C GLU A 149 -7.87 6.04 -1.35
N ARG A 150 -8.48 5.58 -0.25
CA ARG A 150 -9.88 5.89 0.08
C ARG A 150 -10.04 6.44 1.49
N GLY A 151 -11.08 7.23 1.69
CA GLY A 151 -11.43 7.77 3.00
C GLY A 151 -12.51 8.85 2.93
N GLN A 152 -12.88 9.39 4.08
CA GLN A 152 -13.81 10.51 4.15
C GLN A 152 -13.08 11.81 3.79
N LEU A 153 -13.12 12.20 2.51
CA LEU A 153 -12.41 13.37 1.98
C LEU A 153 -13.34 14.57 1.79
N VAL A 154 -14.63 14.34 1.63
CA VAL A 154 -15.65 15.39 1.54
C VAL A 154 -16.64 15.20 2.68
N PRO A 155 -17.11 16.24 3.38
CA PRO A 155 -18.11 16.04 4.44
C PRO A 155 -19.39 15.39 3.92
N GLY A 156 -19.74 14.21 4.43
CA GLY A 156 -20.92 13.48 3.95
C GLY A 156 -21.22 12.15 4.63
N GLY A 157 -20.24 11.53 5.28
CA GLY A 157 -20.40 10.21 5.92
C GLY A 157 -20.41 9.05 4.92
N ARG A 158 -20.02 9.31 3.68
CA ARG A 158 -19.73 8.33 2.65
C ARG A 158 -18.27 8.52 2.27
N GLU A 159 -17.51 7.44 2.13
CA GLU A 159 -16.12 7.52 1.69
C GLU A 159 -16.04 7.89 0.21
N GLU A 160 -15.00 8.65 -0.11
CA GLU A 160 -14.54 8.94 -1.44
C GLU A 160 -13.21 8.22 -1.69
N PHE A 161 -12.66 8.39 -2.89
CA PHE A 161 -11.34 7.87 -3.20
C PHE A 161 -10.57 8.83 -4.10
N VAL A 162 -9.25 8.78 -3.97
CA VAL A 162 -8.29 9.47 -4.81
C VAL A 162 -7.56 8.47 -5.67
N ILE A 163 -7.29 8.82 -6.93
CA ILE A 163 -6.57 7.97 -7.89
C ILE A 163 -5.59 8.83 -8.68
N ALA A 164 -4.38 8.30 -8.87
CA ALA A 164 -3.36 8.87 -9.74
C ALA A 164 -3.71 8.74 -11.23
N GLY A 165 -3.36 9.74 -12.03
CA GLY A 165 -3.49 9.72 -13.49
C GLY A 165 -2.58 10.74 -14.16
N ASP A 166 -1.65 10.28 -15.02
CA ASP A 166 -0.68 11.12 -15.77
C ASP A 166 0.08 12.13 -14.88
N GLY A 167 0.53 11.69 -13.70
CA GLY A 167 1.23 12.54 -12.74
C GLY A 167 0.33 13.58 -12.07
N ASP A 168 -0.97 13.30 -11.92
CA ASP A 168 -1.92 14.11 -11.18
C ASP A 168 -2.73 13.22 -10.22
N VAL A 169 -3.38 13.80 -9.21
CA VAL A 169 -4.30 13.10 -8.29
C VAL A 169 -5.73 13.59 -8.49
N TYR A 170 -6.67 12.66 -8.69
CA TYR A 170 -8.08 12.92 -8.91
C TYR A 170 -8.94 12.38 -7.78
N LEU A 171 -9.76 13.23 -7.18
CA LEU A 171 -10.82 12.84 -6.22
C LEU A 171 -12.06 12.41 -7.00
N PHE A 172 -12.64 11.28 -6.63
CA PHE A 172 -13.91 10.76 -7.13
C PHE A 172 -14.92 10.61 -5.99
N GLU A 173 -16.15 11.02 -6.25
CA GLU A 173 -17.28 10.84 -5.32
C GLU A 173 -18.25 9.80 -5.83
N ILE A 174 -18.76 8.98 -4.91
CA ILE A 174 -19.86 8.05 -5.18
C ILE A 174 -21.17 8.84 -5.04
N PRO A 175 -21.92 9.07 -6.14
CA PRO A 175 -23.16 9.84 -6.07
C PRO A 175 -24.28 9.02 -5.41
N ASP A 176 -25.31 9.70 -4.89
CA ASP A 176 -26.45 9.05 -4.23
C ASP A 176 -27.23 8.05 -5.11
N ASP A 177 -27.18 8.24 -6.43
CA ASP A 177 -27.76 7.33 -7.43
C ASP A 177 -26.67 6.91 -8.44
N PRO A 178 -25.78 5.99 -8.04
CA PRO A 178 -24.57 5.64 -8.81
C PRO A 178 -24.88 4.92 -10.13
N LEU A 179 -26.08 4.35 -10.27
CA LEU A 179 -26.52 3.70 -11.50
C LEU A 179 -26.91 4.68 -12.61
N HIS A 180 -27.34 5.90 -12.25
CA HIS A 180 -27.90 6.86 -13.20
C HIS A 180 -27.19 8.21 -13.20
N THR A 181 -26.29 8.44 -12.25
CA THR A 181 -25.55 9.70 -12.12
C THR A 181 -24.08 9.49 -12.47
N PRO A 182 -23.51 10.30 -13.39
CA PRO A 182 -22.06 10.30 -13.61
C PRO A 182 -21.32 10.64 -12.30
N TRP A 183 -20.25 9.92 -12.03
CA TRP A 183 -19.49 10.09 -10.80
C TRP A 183 -18.70 11.39 -10.89
N PRO A 184 -18.95 12.36 -9.98
CA PRO A 184 -18.18 13.59 -9.95
C PRO A 184 -16.70 13.27 -9.72
N HIS A 185 -15.83 13.99 -10.43
CA HIS A 185 -14.39 13.91 -10.20
C HIS A 185 -13.70 15.25 -10.40
N ARG A 186 -12.59 15.44 -9.69
CA ARG A 186 -11.88 16.72 -9.60
C ARG A 186 -10.38 16.50 -9.50
N LEU A 187 -9.61 17.35 -10.17
CA LEU A 187 -8.16 17.40 -10.02
C LEU A 187 -7.81 18.02 -8.66
N VAL A 188 -7.34 17.20 -7.72
CA VAL A 188 -6.91 17.62 -6.38
C VAL A 188 -5.53 18.26 -6.43
N GLY A 189 -4.57 17.53 -7.01
CA GLY A 189 -3.17 17.92 -7.05
C GLY A 189 -2.58 17.61 -8.40
N ALA A 190 -1.72 18.51 -8.90
CA ALA A 190 -1.02 18.33 -10.16
C ALA A 190 0.48 18.11 -9.96
N ASN A 191 1.10 17.47 -10.95
CA ASN A 191 2.53 17.10 -10.93
C ASN A 191 2.89 16.32 -9.66
N THR A 192 2.28 15.15 -9.50
CA THR A 192 2.56 14.16 -8.48
C THR A 192 3.26 12.93 -9.11
N SER A 193 3.72 12.02 -8.26
CA SER A 193 4.05 10.65 -8.64
C SER A 193 2.79 9.92 -9.11
N ASP A 194 2.96 8.89 -9.93
CA ASP A 194 1.89 7.94 -10.28
C ASP A 194 1.70 6.86 -9.18
N GLU A 195 2.57 6.87 -8.16
CA GLU A 195 2.67 5.88 -7.07
C GLU A 195 2.14 6.45 -5.74
N GLY A 196 2.67 5.99 -4.60
CA GLY A 196 2.20 6.20 -3.24
C GLY A 196 1.48 7.52 -2.96
N ILE A 197 0.21 7.37 -2.59
CA ILE A 197 -0.65 8.42 -2.05
C ILE A 197 -0.93 8.05 -0.60
N GLY A 198 -0.67 8.97 0.33
CA GLY A 198 -1.05 8.81 1.73
C GLY A 198 -2.21 9.75 2.07
N LEU A 199 -3.08 9.33 3.00
CA LEU A 199 -4.15 10.15 3.57
C LEU A 199 -3.98 10.33 5.07
N GLY A 200 -4.23 11.55 5.57
CA GLY A 200 -4.23 11.82 7.00
C GLY A 200 -4.56 13.28 7.32
N ASP A 201 -5.09 13.55 8.51
CA ASP A 201 -5.36 14.90 8.99
C ASP A 201 -4.05 15.57 9.45
N LEU A 202 -3.43 16.37 8.57
CA LEU A 202 -2.12 16.97 8.82
C LEU A 202 -2.22 18.39 9.38
N ASP A 203 -3.39 19.03 9.39
CA ASP A 203 -3.55 20.35 9.99
C ASP A 203 -4.47 20.40 11.22
N GLY A 204 -5.06 19.27 11.58
CA GLY A 204 -5.86 19.05 12.77
C GLY A 204 -7.29 19.60 12.66
N ASP A 205 -7.78 19.85 11.44
CA ASP A 205 -9.13 20.34 11.21
C ASP A 205 -10.19 19.23 11.10
N GLY A 206 -9.73 17.98 11.02
CA GLY A 206 -10.55 16.77 10.99
C GLY A 206 -10.89 16.27 9.58
N ASP A 207 -10.43 16.94 8.54
CA ASP A 207 -10.56 16.51 7.15
C ASP A 207 -9.25 15.85 6.68
N LEU A 208 -9.33 14.73 5.94
CA LEU A 208 -8.13 14.04 5.47
C LEU A 208 -7.45 14.83 4.34
N ASP A 209 -6.16 15.09 4.50
CA ASP A 209 -5.28 15.65 3.48
C ASP A 209 -4.67 14.57 2.59
N VAL A 210 -4.16 14.97 1.42
CA VAL A 210 -3.47 14.07 0.48
C VAL A 210 -1.97 14.33 0.50
N VAL A 211 -1.17 13.28 0.63
CA VAL A 211 0.28 13.34 0.52
C VAL A 211 0.74 12.55 -0.68
N ALA A 212 1.62 13.12 -1.50
CA ALA A 212 2.20 12.44 -2.65
C ALA A 212 3.62 12.92 -2.95
N GLY A 213 4.40 12.09 -3.65
CA GLY A 213 5.63 12.53 -4.28
C GLY A 213 5.37 13.47 -5.46
N ARG A 214 6.34 14.29 -5.85
CA ARG A 214 6.34 15.15 -7.04
C ARG A 214 7.69 15.04 -7.73
N ARG A 215 7.67 14.89 -9.06
CA ARG A 215 8.89 14.94 -9.88
C ARG A 215 9.37 16.38 -10.04
N PRO A 216 10.67 16.68 -9.82
CA PRO A 216 11.23 17.98 -10.17
C PRO A 216 11.25 18.19 -11.69
N ASP A 217 11.30 19.45 -12.13
CA ASP A 217 11.29 19.79 -13.55
C ASP A 217 12.51 19.20 -14.29
N GLY A 218 12.26 18.17 -15.12
CA GLY A 218 13.25 17.59 -16.03
C GLY A 218 14.25 16.62 -15.37
N GLU A 219 14.02 16.24 -14.11
CA GLU A 219 14.81 15.24 -13.38
C GLU A 219 13.84 14.22 -12.74
N ASP A 220 14.23 12.95 -12.68
CA ASP A 220 13.42 11.88 -12.04
C ASP A 220 13.66 11.79 -10.52
N GLU A 221 14.82 12.28 -10.06
CA GLU A 221 15.27 12.27 -8.67
C GLU A 221 16.05 13.57 -8.37
N PRO A 222 16.05 14.07 -7.11
CA PRO A 222 15.25 13.60 -5.97
C PRO A 222 13.78 13.98 -6.10
N MET A 223 12.86 13.15 -5.59
CA MET A 223 11.44 13.50 -5.53
C MET A 223 11.19 14.51 -4.41
N ILE A 224 10.17 15.34 -4.59
CA ILE A 224 9.68 16.29 -3.60
C ILE A 224 8.45 15.69 -2.93
N LEU A 225 8.44 15.62 -1.60
CA LEU A 225 7.25 15.22 -0.85
C LEU A 225 6.32 16.44 -0.71
N VAL A 226 5.05 16.27 -1.09
CA VAL A 226 4.06 17.36 -1.14
C VAL A 226 2.79 16.95 -0.41
N VAL A 227 2.29 17.85 0.43
CA VAL A 227 0.97 17.77 1.06
C VAL A 227 0.01 18.66 0.29
N PHE A 228 -1.18 18.16 0.01
CA PHE A 228 -2.30 18.88 -0.57
C PHE A 228 -3.39 19.00 0.50
N SER A 229 -3.57 20.21 1.02
CA SER A 229 -4.51 20.45 2.13
C SER A 229 -5.96 20.48 1.66
N ASN A 230 -6.78 19.64 2.28
CA ASN A 230 -8.20 19.55 2.04
C ASN A 230 -8.91 20.78 2.63
N PRO A 231 -9.70 21.52 1.84
CA PRO A 231 -10.38 22.71 2.33
C PRO A 231 -11.64 22.41 3.18
N GLY A 232 -11.92 21.14 3.49
CA GLY A 232 -13.14 20.70 4.18
C GLY A 232 -14.40 20.79 3.31
N ASP A 233 -14.22 20.80 1.99
CA ASP A 233 -15.31 20.78 1.02
C ASP A 233 -14.88 20.18 -0.33
N ALA A 234 -15.85 20.11 -1.23
CA ALA A 234 -15.70 19.61 -2.59
C ALA A 234 -14.81 20.48 -3.52
N SER A 235 -14.21 21.58 -3.05
CA SER A 235 -13.44 22.47 -3.93
C SER A 235 -12.07 21.89 -4.29
N ALA A 236 -11.60 22.24 -5.49
CA ALA A 236 -10.32 21.79 -6.03
C ALA A 236 -9.82 22.80 -7.09
N PRO A 237 -8.49 22.90 -7.35
CA PRO A 237 -7.40 22.12 -6.76
C PRO A 237 -7.09 22.54 -5.32
N TRP A 238 -6.44 21.65 -4.57
CA TRP A 238 -6.05 21.84 -3.17
C TRP A 238 -4.75 22.62 -3.04
N ALA A 239 -4.53 23.23 -1.87
CA ALA A 239 -3.32 24.00 -1.60
C ALA A 239 -2.14 23.06 -1.39
N ALA A 240 -1.06 23.24 -2.16
CA ALA A 240 0.12 22.38 -2.07
C ALA A 240 1.22 22.99 -1.18
N GLN A 241 1.81 22.18 -0.31
CA GLN A 241 2.97 22.51 0.50
C GLN A 241 4.08 21.46 0.28
N GLU A 242 5.28 21.93 -0.08
CA GLU A 242 6.46 21.06 -0.14
C GLU A 242 7.02 20.85 1.28
N ILE A 243 7.17 19.58 1.64
CA ILE A 243 7.59 19.15 2.98
C ILE A 243 9.09 18.91 3.04
N GLY A 244 9.61 18.22 2.02
CA GLY A 244 10.99 17.81 1.96
C GLY A 244 11.31 17.07 0.67
N ILE A 245 12.49 16.44 0.63
CA ILE A 245 12.97 15.69 -0.52
C ILE A 245 13.30 14.25 -0.14
N SER A 246 13.15 13.33 -1.08
CA SER A 246 13.68 11.97 -0.99
C SER A 246 15.07 11.88 -1.63
N ASN A 247 15.70 10.71 -1.55
CA ASN A 247 16.93 10.40 -2.29
C ASN A 247 16.61 9.63 -3.59
N HIS A 248 15.53 8.85 -3.58
CA HIS A 248 15.05 7.98 -4.65
C HIS A 248 13.53 8.18 -4.85
N PRO A 249 12.88 7.57 -5.87
CA PRO A 249 11.42 7.61 -6.00
C PRO A 249 10.69 7.33 -4.69
N ILE A 250 9.66 8.11 -4.42
CA ILE A 250 8.73 7.87 -3.31
C ILE A 250 7.71 6.86 -3.81
N ASP A 251 7.71 5.66 -3.23
CA ASP A 251 6.81 4.58 -3.66
C ASP A 251 5.62 4.39 -2.72
N ARG A 252 5.83 4.45 -1.40
CA ARG A 252 4.73 4.46 -0.43
C ARG A 252 4.85 5.60 0.56
N VAL A 253 3.69 6.12 0.95
CA VAL A 253 3.55 7.20 1.91
C VAL A 253 2.43 6.83 2.86
N GLU A 254 2.72 6.84 4.16
CA GLU A 254 1.72 6.67 5.21
C GLU A 254 1.71 7.88 6.14
N VAL A 255 0.61 8.11 6.83
CA VAL A 255 0.43 9.26 7.73
C VAL A 255 -0.05 8.79 9.09
N ALA A 256 0.74 9.05 10.14
CA ALA A 256 0.43 8.65 11.51
C ALA A 256 1.27 9.43 12.53
N ASP A 257 0.80 9.58 13.77
CA ASP A 257 1.60 10.11 14.89
C ASP A 257 2.61 9.06 15.36
N LEU A 258 3.90 9.25 15.05
CA LEU A 258 4.94 8.27 15.38
C LEU A 258 5.61 8.52 16.72
N ASN A 259 5.45 9.71 17.30
CA ASN A 259 6.18 10.13 18.49
C ASN A 259 5.27 10.50 19.69
N GLY A 260 3.96 10.24 19.55
CA GLY A 260 2.96 10.40 20.61
C GLY A 260 2.69 11.84 20.98
N ASP A 261 2.98 12.80 20.10
CA ASP A 261 2.83 14.22 20.38
C ASP A 261 1.49 14.83 19.91
N GLY A 262 0.64 13.99 19.31
CA GLY A 262 -0.70 14.30 18.84
C GLY A 262 -0.73 14.98 17.48
N ARG A 263 0.35 14.95 16.70
CA ARG A 263 0.42 15.47 15.33
C ARG A 263 0.76 14.35 14.36
N ALA A 264 0.15 14.38 13.19
CA ALA A 264 0.37 13.38 12.17
C ALA A 264 1.73 13.60 11.47
N ASP A 265 2.58 12.58 11.50
CA ASP A 265 3.85 12.54 10.78
C ASP A 265 3.69 11.86 9.42
N ILE A 266 4.69 12.00 8.55
CA ILE A 266 4.66 11.39 7.21
C ILE A 266 5.77 10.36 7.07
N ILE A 267 5.41 9.10 6.88
CA ILE A 267 6.33 7.97 6.67
C ILE A 267 6.52 7.76 5.17
N VAL A 268 7.76 7.51 4.75
CA VAL A 268 8.11 7.34 3.33
C VAL A 268 9.00 6.11 3.15
N ALA A 269 8.56 5.21 2.28
CA ALA A 269 9.39 4.14 1.72
C ALA A 269 9.80 4.52 0.29
N GLU A 270 11.11 4.45 0.03
CA GLU A 270 11.67 4.71 -1.29
C GLU A 270 11.79 3.43 -2.11
N GLU A 271 11.43 3.53 -3.40
CA GLU A 271 11.80 2.52 -4.38
C GLU A 271 13.21 2.78 -4.90
N ARG A 272 14.03 1.73 -4.94
CA ARG A 272 15.25 1.75 -5.70
C ARG A 272 15.00 1.28 -7.14
N TRP A 273 14.67 2.20 -8.04
CA TRP A 273 14.55 1.93 -9.48
C TRP A 273 15.42 2.92 -10.28
N PRO A 274 16.06 2.53 -11.39
CA PRO A 274 16.17 1.18 -11.97
C PRO A 274 17.30 0.32 -11.37
N GLY A 275 17.78 0.64 -10.17
CA GLY A 275 18.86 -0.10 -9.52
C GLY A 275 18.39 -1.28 -8.68
N GLU A 276 19.35 -2.04 -8.16
CA GLU A 276 19.09 -3.13 -7.19
C GLU A 276 20.00 -2.96 -5.95
N GLU A 277 20.63 -1.80 -5.84
CA GLU A 277 21.57 -1.53 -4.76
C GLU A 277 20.82 -1.36 -3.44
N PRO A 278 21.42 -1.73 -2.30
CA PRO A 278 20.79 -1.58 -0.99
C PRO A 278 20.92 -0.14 -0.46
N ASP A 279 20.52 0.85 -1.26
CA ASP A 279 20.55 2.28 -0.96
C ASP A 279 19.15 2.93 -0.89
N GLY A 280 18.08 2.13 -1.00
CA GLY A 280 16.70 2.56 -0.73
C GLY A 280 16.50 2.88 0.76
N ASN A 281 15.66 3.87 1.07
CA ASN A 281 15.49 4.37 2.43
C ASN A 281 14.05 4.22 2.93
N LEU A 282 13.93 3.93 4.22
CA LEU A 282 12.72 4.14 5.02
C LEU A 282 13.01 5.26 6.02
N PHE A 283 12.14 6.25 6.08
CA PHE A 283 12.29 7.41 6.96
C PHE A 283 10.93 8.05 7.21
N TRP A 284 10.87 8.97 8.16
CA TRP A 284 9.68 9.78 8.39
C TRP A 284 10.04 11.25 8.53
N TYR A 285 9.07 12.12 8.25
CA TYR A 285 9.13 13.55 8.49
C TYR A 285 8.27 13.88 9.71
N GLU A 286 8.93 14.35 10.78
CA GLU A 286 8.26 14.83 11.98
C GLU A 286 7.55 16.14 11.70
N GLN A 287 6.26 16.18 12.00
CA GLN A 287 5.48 17.40 11.91
C GLN A 287 5.90 18.34 13.04
N PRO A 288 6.42 19.54 12.74
CA PRO A 288 6.86 20.45 13.78
C PRO A 288 5.65 21.14 14.41
N ALA A 289 5.69 21.40 15.72
CA ALA A 289 4.71 22.28 16.36
C ALA A 289 4.69 23.70 15.73
N SER A 290 5.81 24.11 15.12
CA SER A 290 5.89 25.25 14.21
C SER A 290 7.18 25.19 13.39
N GLY A 291 7.14 25.61 12.13
CA GLY A 291 8.35 25.80 11.33
C GLY A 291 8.62 24.67 10.33
N VAL A 292 9.78 24.03 10.46
CA VAL A 292 10.34 23.14 9.42
C VAL A 292 10.19 21.69 9.84
N TRP A 293 9.72 20.85 8.92
CA TRP A 293 9.65 19.41 9.08
C TRP A 293 11.04 18.78 9.25
N ILE A 294 11.14 17.81 10.16
CA ILE A 294 12.43 17.19 10.50
C ILE A 294 12.45 15.75 9.97
N ARG A 295 13.42 15.43 9.11
CA ARG A 295 13.59 14.07 8.60
C ARG A 295 14.30 13.20 9.63
N HIS A 296 13.70 12.08 9.98
CA HIS A 296 14.28 11.02 10.81
C HIS A 296 14.50 9.76 9.97
N HIS A 297 15.74 9.31 9.89
CA HIS A 297 16.11 8.11 9.16
C HIS A 297 15.85 6.85 10.00
N ILE A 298 15.20 5.84 9.40
CA ILE A 298 14.98 4.54 10.04
C ILE A 298 16.02 3.53 9.53
N VAL A 299 16.08 3.31 8.22
CA VAL A 299 17.02 2.35 7.62
C VAL A 299 17.37 2.69 6.17
N THR A 300 18.57 2.29 5.75
CA THR A 300 18.98 2.21 4.34
C THR A 300 19.26 0.74 4.02
N GLN A 301 18.53 0.18 3.06
CA GLN A 301 18.60 -1.23 2.69
C GLN A 301 18.10 -1.46 1.25
N TYR A 302 17.83 -2.70 0.88
CA TYR A 302 17.21 -3.00 -0.42
C TYR A 302 15.80 -2.40 -0.53
N SER A 303 15.35 -2.20 -1.78
CA SER A 303 14.05 -1.59 -2.11
C SER A 303 12.90 -2.21 -1.32
N MET A 304 12.08 -1.35 -0.74
CA MET A 304 10.82 -1.70 -0.07
C MET A 304 9.73 -0.98 -0.84
N ASN A 305 8.99 -1.73 -1.65
CA ASN A 305 7.95 -1.18 -2.52
C ASN A 305 6.56 -1.22 -1.88
N ASN A 306 6.53 -1.24 -0.55
CA ASN A 306 5.38 -1.48 0.29
C ASN A 306 5.65 -0.81 1.64
N LEU A 307 4.56 -0.48 2.33
CA LEU A 307 4.53 0.08 3.66
C LEU A 307 3.10 -0.05 4.15
N ASP A 308 2.92 -0.38 5.42
CA ASP A 308 1.66 -0.20 6.15
C ASP A 308 1.98 0.09 7.62
N VAL A 309 1.03 0.67 8.34
CA VAL A 309 1.20 1.13 9.72
C VAL A 309 0.01 0.77 10.60
N ALA A 310 0.29 0.25 11.79
CA ALA A 310 -0.73 -0.06 12.80
C ALA A 310 -0.06 -0.26 14.17
N ASP A 311 -0.84 -0.20 15.25
CA ASP A 311 -0.42 -0.73 16.56
C ASP A 311 -0.57 -2.26 16.54
N LEU A 312 0.55 -2.98 16.40
CA LEU A 312 0.55 -4.44 16.19
C LEU A 312 0.77 -5.25 17.47
N ASP A 313 1.17 -4.61 18.57
CA ASP A 313 1.33 -5.27 19.86
C ASP A 313 0.39 -4.75 20.97
N GLY A 314 -0.46 -3.77 20.63
CA GLY A 314 -1.53 -3.26 21.46
C GLY A 314 -1.05 -2.33 22.57
N ASP A 315 0.13 -1.72 22.43
CA ASP A 315 0.68 -0.79 23.42
C ASP A 315 0.26 0.68 23.19
N GLY A 316 -0.38 0.95 22.05
CA GLY A 316 -0.89 2.25 21.64
C GLY A 316 0.05 3.04 20.74
N ASP A 317 1.23 2.52 20.41
CA ASP A 317 2.21 3.14 19.55
C ASP A 317 2.12 2.58 18.12
N VAL A 318 2.29 3.43 17.10
CA VAL A 318 2.18 3.01 15.70
C VAL A 318 3.48 2.32 15.25
N ASP A 319 3.37 1.04 14.89
CA ASP A 319 4.42 0.23 14.26
C ASP A 319 4.38 0.31 12.73
N LEU A 320 5.47 -0.10 12.07
CA LEU A 320 5.55 -0.15 10.60
C LEU A 320 5.82 -1.57 10.11
N ILE A 321 5.17 -1.96 9.02
CA ILE A 321 5.46 -3.18 8.29
C ILE A 321 6.06 -2.82 6.92
N THR A 322 7.16 -3.49 6.59
CA THR A 322 7.79 -3.41 5.26
C THR A 322 8.29 -4.77 4.82
N ALA A 323 8.52 -4.94 3.54
CA ALA A 323 9.07 -6.13 2.95
C ALA A 323 10.05 -5.78 1.83
N GLU A 324 11.16 -6.51 1.78
CA GLU A 324 12.14 -6.38 0.72
C GLU A 324 11.56 -6.91 -0.60
N HIS A 325 11.40 -6.02 -1.58
CA HIS A 325 11.10 -6.39 -2.96
C HIS A 325 12.36 -6.93 -3.66
N LYS A 326 13.53 -6.35 -3.35
CA LYS A 326 14.82 -6.82 -3.87
C LYS A 326 15.74 -7.25 -2.73
N GLY A 327 16.75 -8.04 -3.05
CA GLY A 327 17.77 -8.46 -2.10
C GLY A 327 17.87 -9.98 -1.92
N PRO A 328 18.91 -10.46 -1.23
CA PRO A 328 19.21 -11.89 -1.13
C PRO A 328 18.33 -12.63 -0.11
N ARG A 329 17.65 -11.92 0.80
CA ARG A 329 16.87 -12.53 1.89
C ARG A 329 15.36 -12.34 1.74
N LEU A 330 14.90 -11.27 1.09
CA LEU A 330 13.48 -10.96 0.91
C LEU A 330 12.78 -10.99 2.27
N GLU A 331 13.29 -10.19 3.20
CA GLU A 331 12.78 -10.12 4.57
C GLU A 331 11.44 -9.39 4.62
N LEU A 332 10.45 -10.00 5.28
CA LEU A 332 9.26 -9.32 5.82
C LEU A 332 9.61 -8.82 7.22
N GLN A 333 9.39 -7.52 7.46
CA GLN A 333 9.99 -6.78 8.56
C GLN A 333 8.92 -6.01 9.35
N LEU A 334 8.93 -6.19 10.66
CA LEU A 334 8.22 -5.37 11.62
C LEU A 334 9.20 -4.37 12.23
N TRP A 335 8.84 -3.09 12.20
CA TRP A 335 9.53 -2.00 12.86
C TRP A 335 8.72 -1.61 14.08
N ARG A 336 9.04 -2.21 15.22
CA ARG A 336 8.36 -1.94 16.49
C ARG A 336 8.77 -0.57 17.01
N ASN A 337 7.82 0.32 17.19
CA ASN A 337 8.01 1.65 17.75
C ASN A 337 8.05 1.59 19.29
N ASP A 338 8.63 2.60 19.93
CA ASP A 338 8.63 2.75 21.39
C ASP A 338 7.83 3.98 21.87
N GLY A 339 6.96 4.48 20.99
CA GLY A 339 6.15 5.68 21.18
C GLY A 339 6.92 6.99 21.01
N THR A 340 8.20 6.93 20.62
CA THR A 340 9.03 8.14 20.42
C THR A 340 9.58 8.28 19.00
N GLY A 341 9.11 7.44 18.07
CA GLY A 341 9.62 7.34 16.70
C GLY A 341 10.97 6.62 16.63
N THR A 342 11.31 5.84 17.66
CA THR A 342 12.51 4.99 17.70
C THR A 342 12.13 3.54 17.43
N PHE A 343 12.62 2.99 16.32
CA PHE A 343 12.18 1.69 15.84
C PHE A 343 13.18 0.57 16.11
N THR A 344 12.66 -0.60 16.48
CA THR A 344 13.40 -1.87 16.56
C THR A 344 12.94 -2.80 15.43
N LYS A 345 13.88 -3.21 14.56
CA LYS A 345 13.60 -4.18 13.50
C LYS A 345 13.47 -5.60 14.03
N LEU A 346 12.39 -6.27 13.64
CA LEU A 346 12.09 -7.68 13.83
C LEU A 346 11.83 -8.31 12.45
N VAL A 347 12.17 -9.58 12.28
CA VAL A 347 11.92 -10.32 11.03
C VAL A 347 10.75 -11.28 11.25
N LEU A 348 9.70 -11.12 10.45
CA LEU A 348 8.51 -11.99 10.50
C LEU A 348 8.69 -13.22 9.62
N ASP A 349 9.27 -13.04 8.43
CA ASP A 349 9.49 -14.12 7.46
C ASP A 349 10.59 -13.74 6.45
N THR A 350 11.03 -14.72 5.65
CA THR A 350 12.03 -14.52 4.60
C THR A 350 11.72 -15.33 3.34
N GLY A 351 12.35 -14.93 2.22
CA GLY A 351 12.37 -15.69 0.98
C GLY A 351 11.11 -15.56 0.12
N LYS A 352 10.23 -14.60 0.45
CA LYS A 352 8.99 -14.33 -0.27
C LYS A 352 9.04 -12.88 -0.73
N GLU A 353 9.11 -12.68 -2.03
CA GLU A 353 9.11 -11.34 -2.59
C GLU A 353 7.77 -10.68 -2.31
N ASN A 354 7.81 -9.43 -1.88
CA ASN A 354 6.60 -8.64 -1.73
C ASN A 354 6.84 -7.23 -2.27
N HIS A 355 6.03 -6.85 -3.25
CA HIS A 355 6.04 -5.53 -3.89
C HIS A 355 4.68 -4.87 -3.73
N LEU A 356 3.61 -5.64 -3.82
CA LEU A 356 2.25 -5.15 -3.75
C LEU A 356 1.65 -5.72 -2.50
N GLY A 357 1.91 -5.02 -1.41
CA GLY A 357 1.35 -5.36 -0.13
C GLY A 357 2.37 -5.29 0.98
N THR A 358 1.85 -4.80 2.08
CA THR A 358 2.11 -5.18 3.47
C THR A 358 0.79 -4.88 4.19
N GLN A 359 -0.33 -5.04 3.49
CA GLN A 359 -1.61 -4.49 3.89
C GLN A 359 -2.17 -5.31 5.05
N LEU A 360 -2.59 -4.60 6.08
CA LEU A 360 -3.04 -5.14 7.35
C LEU A 360 -4.56 -5.15 7.43
N ALA A 361 -5.13 -6.27 7.83
CA ALA A 361 -6.54 -6.39 8.22
C ALA A 361 -6.74 -7.62 9.10
N ASP A 362 -7.75 -7.60 9.96
CA ASP A 362 -8.20 -8.79 10.71
C ASP A 362 -8.99 -9.70 9.74
N LEU A 363 -8.33 -10.71 9.16
CA LEU A 363 -8.92 -11.53 8.10
C LEU A 363 -9.83 -12.65 8.64
N ASP A 364 -9.60 -13.10 9.88
CA ASP A 364 -10.34 -14.21 10.50
C ASP A 364 -11.17 -13.81 11.74
N GLY A 365 -11.28 -12.50 12.02
CA GLY A 365 -12.15 -11.94 13.04
C GLY A 365 -11.72 -12.29 14.45
N ASP A 366 -10.42 -12.48 14.69
CA ASP A 366 -9.86 -12.76 16.00
C ASP A 366 -9.39 -11.51 16.76
N GLY A 367 -9.28 -10.38 16.05
CA GLY A 367 -8.91 -9.07 16.57
C GLY A 367 -7.43 -8.73 16.38
N ASP A 368 -6.62 -9.66 15.86
CA ASP A 368 -5.23 -9.42 15.50
C ASP A 368 -5.15 -9.08 14.00
N LEU A 369 -4.37 -8.06 13.64
CA LEU A 369 -4.21 -7.71 12.22
C LEU A 369 -3.29 -8.72 11.53
N ASP A 370 -3.80 -9.36 10.49
CA ASP A 370 -3.08 -10.22 9.55
C ASP A 370 -2.49 -9.42 8.40
N LEU A 371 -1.60 -10.04 7.63
CA LEU A 371 -0.91 -9.39 6.51
C LEU A 371 -1.19 -10.07 5.18
N VAL A 372 -1.46 -9.28 4.14
CA VAL A 372 -1.56 -9.72 2.75
C VAL A 372 -0.42 -9.13 1.90
N GLY A 373 0.14 -9.94 1.00
CA GLY A 373 1.21 -9.52 0.11
C GLY A 373 1.26 -10.25 -1.23
N ALA A 374 1.89 -9.61 -2.21
CA ALA A 374 2.10 -10.14 -3.55
C ALA A 374 3.43 -9.69 -4.15
N GLY A 375 4.12 -10.61 -4.84
CA GLY A 375 5.39 -10.32 -5.51
C GLY A 375 5.21 -9.63 -6.87
N TRP A 376 6.29 -9.03 -7.40
CA TRP A 376 6.33 -8.46 -8.75
C TRP A 376 7.00 -9.41 -9.75
N ASP A 377 8.21 -9.87 -9.44
CA ASP A 377 8.88 -10.91 -10.23
C ASP A 377 8.23 -12.28 -9.97
N GLN A 378 7.84 -12.52 -8.73
CA GLN A 378 7.09 -13.67 -8.22
C GLN A 378 5.56 -13.46 -8.26
N TYR A 379 5.05 -12.69 -9.24
CA TYR A 379 3.64 -12.29 -9.38
C TYR A 379 2.58 -13.41 -9.33
N ARG A 380 2.99 -14.66 -9.53
CA ARG A 380 2.09 -15.82 -9.46
C ARG A 380 1.65 -16.11 -8.03
N PHE A 381 2.46 -15.72 -7.06
CA PHE A 381 2.26 -16.02 -5.66
C PHE A 381 1.49 -14.91 -4.96
N MET A 382 0.49 -15.33 -4.18
CA MET A 382 -0.21 -14.49 -3.22
C MET A 382 0.04 -15.06 -1.82
N HIS A 383 0.30 -14.17 -0.89
CA HIS A 383 0.77 -14.49 0.44
C HIS A 383 -0.17 -13.91 1.49
N VAL A 384 -0.50 -14.72 2.48
CA VAL A 384 -1.12 -14.29 3.74
C VAL A 384 -0.19 -14.68 4.87
N TRP A 385 -0.03 -13.82 5.86
CA TRP A 385 0.59 -14.16 7.13
C TRP A 385 -0.43 -13.88 8.21
N ARG A 386 -0.95 -14.96 8.80
CA ARG A 386 -1.86 -14.84 9.93
C ARG A 386 -1.09 -14.46 11.18
N ASN A 387 -1.60 -13.50 11.93
CA ASN A 387 -1.07 -13.04 13.20
C ASN A 387 -1.82 -13.71 14.35
N ASP A 388 -1.11 -14.45 15.20
CA ASP A 388 -1.65 -15.08 16.41
C ASP A 388 -0.96 -14.48 17.67
N THR A 389 -0.46 -13.24 17.60
CA THR A 389 0.36 -12.61 18.67
C THR A 389 -0.47 -11.91 19.75
N GLY A 390 -1.67 -11.45 19.43
CA GLY A 390 -2.59 -10.77 20.33
C GLY A 390 -3.71 -11.68 20.86
N THR A 391 -4.76 -11.08 21.39
CA THR A 391 -5.44 -11.58 22.59
C THR A 391 -6.24 -12.88 22.38
N ARG A 392 -5.74 -14.02 22.92
CA ARG A 392 -6.58 -15.22 23.15
C ARG A 392 -7.95 -14.81 23.66
N LYS A 393 -9.00 -15.13 22.91
CA LYS A 393 -10.39 -14.94 23.33
C LYS A 393 -10.53 -15.47 24.78
N PRO A 394 -11.19 -14.75 25.70
CA PRO A 394 -11.40 -15.23 27.08
C PRO A 394 -12.06 -16.61 27.16
N GLU A 395 -12.66 -17.06 26.06
CA GLU A 395 -13.36 -18.34 25.91
C GLU A 395 -12.40 -19.55 25.85
N ASP A 396 -11.09 -19.32 25.69
CA ASP A 396 -10.04 -20.34 25.66
C ASP A 396 -9.26 -20.50 27.00
N GLN A 397 -9.80 -19.99 28.13
CA GLN A 397 -9.27 -20.22 29.49
C GLN A 397 -10.15 -21.11 30.38
#